data_AF-A0A077B141-F1
#
_entry.id   AF-A0A077B141-F1
#
_cell.length_a   1.000
_cell.length_b   1.000
_cell.length_c   1.000
_cell.angle_alpha   90.00
_cell.angle_beta   90.00
_cell.angle_gamma   90.00
#
_symmetry.space_group_name_H-M   'P 1'
#
loop_
_entity.id
_entity.type
_entity.pdbx_description
1 polymer ?
#
loop_
_entity_poly.entity_id
_entity_poly.type
_entity_poly.pdbx_seq_one_letter_code
_entity_poly.pdbx_strand_id
1 'polypeptide(L)'
;MTFIPAVAAHKNSGSHVSGIVEVGRDITLPQSVTLTPYISGGSLVMYEKGYTETGAGIQNLAVQGHHSKTLQGKTGIQLSKFWNFDTETPIYSFAQVAATYR
;
A
#
# COMPACT_ATOMS: atom_id res chain seq x y z
N MET A 1 7.24 37.55 -30.39
CA MET A 1 7.41 36.09 -30.50
C MET A 1 6.54 35.46 -29.44
N THR A 2 5.49 34.75 -29.85
CA THR A 2 4.57 34.08 -28.93
C THR A 2 5.15 32.71 -28.61
N PHE A 3 5.61 32.52 -27.37
CA PHE A 3 6.04 31.22 -26.88
C PHE A 3 4.80 30.36 -26.67
N ILE A 4 4.64 29.32 -27.49
CA ILE A 4 3.66 28.26 -27.22
C ILE A 4 4.39 27.25 -26.33
N PRO A 5 4.06 27.15 -25.03
CA PRO A 5 4.64 26.11 -24.19
C PRO A 5 4.17 24.75 -24.72
N ALA A 6 5.11 23.91 -25.13
CA ALA A 6 4.82 22.53 -25.45
C ALA A 6 4.37 21.84 -24.15
N VAL A 7 3.06 21.59 -24.01
CA VAL A 7 2.53 20.81 -22.90
C VAL A 7 2.79 19.34 -23.23
N ALA A 8 3.89 18.81 -22.72
CA ALA A 8 4.19 17.40 -22.79
C ALA A 8 3.16 16.64 -21.94
N ALA A 9 2.25 15.92 -22.58
CA ALA A 9 1.33 15.00 -21.92
C ALA A 9 1.98 13.61 -21.89
N HIS A 10 2.42 13.19 -20.70
CA HIS A 10 3.01 11.87 -20.49
C HIS A 10 2.02 10.91 -19.82
N LYS A 11 1.93 9.69 -20.33
CA LYS A 11 1.17 8.59 -19.72
C LYS A 11 2.14 7.47 -19.36
N ASN A 12 2.56 7.44 -18.09
CA ASN A 12 3.44 6.38 -17.60
C ASN A 12 2.64 5.12 -17.26
N SER A 13 3.17 3.94 -17.60
CA SER A 13 2.58 2.65 -17.28
C SER A 13 3.58 1.80 -16.52
N GLY A 14 3.28 1.57 -15.24
CA GLY A 14 4.02 0.67 -14.37
C GLY A 14 3.15 -0.50 -13.92
N SER A 15 3.77 -1.62 -13.60
CA SER A 15 3.12 -2.75 -12.95
C SER A 15 3.83 -3.04 -11.65
N HIS A 16 3.09 -3.46 -10.63
CA HIS A 16 3.68 -3.87 -9.36
C HIS A 16 3.11 -5.21 -8.92
N VAL A 17 3.94 -5.98 -8.23
CA VAL A 17 3.54 -7.21 -7.55
C VAL A 17 3.91 -7.03 -6.09
N SER A 18 2.94 -7.25 -5.21
CA SER A 18 3.13 -7.21 -3.77
C SER A 18 2.74 -8.54 -3.13
N GLY A 19 3.46 -8.88 -2.08
CA GLY A 19 3.12 -9.97 -1.18
C GLY A 19 3.25 -9.48 0.25
N ILE A 20 2.30 -9.86 1.10
CA ILE A 20 2.30 -9.54 2.54
C ILE A 20 2.00 -10.84 3.29
N VAL A 21 2.79 -11.11 4.31
CA VAL A 21 2.56 -12.16 5.28
C VAL A 21 2.29 -11.50 6.61
N GLU A 22 1.21 -11.90 7.27
CA GLU A 22 0.82 -11.39 8.59
C GLU A 22 0.63 -12.55 9.56
N VAL A 23 1.15 -12.37 10.77
CA VAL A 23 1.01 -13.32 11.87
C VAL A 23 0.52 -12.54 13.09
N GLY A 24 -0.56 -12.99 13.68
CA GLY A 24 -1.13 -12.41 14.89
C GLY A 24 -1.71 -13.49 15.79
N ARG A 25 -1.97 -13.11 17.05
CA ARG A 25 -2.61 -14.00 18.03
C ARG A 25 -3.72 -13.27 18.73
N ASP A 26 -4.90 -13.86 18.74
CA ASP A 26 -6.04 -13.34 19.46
C ASP A 26 -5.94 -13.63 20.97
N ILE A 27 -6.13 -12.57 21.75
CA ILE A 27 -6.21 -12.61 23.21
C ILE A 27 -7.61 -12.17 23.59
N THR A 28 -8.46 -13.12 23.96
CA THR A 28 -9.83 -12.83 24.41
C THR A 28 -9.79 -12.18 25.79
N LEU A 29 -10.33 -10.97 25.87
CA LEU A 29 -10.51 -10.19 27.09
C LEU A 29 -11.95 -10.35 27.59
N PRO A 30 -12.21 -10.03 28.88
CA PRO A 30 -13.58 -9.92 29.38
C PRO A 30 -14.42 -8.95 28.54
N GLN A 31 -15.75 -9.09 28.59
CA GLN A 31 -16.72 -8.22 27.89
C GLN A 31 -16.74 -8.34 26.35
N SER A 32 -16.44 -9.53 25.82
CA SER A 32 -16.47 -9.81 24.37
C SER A 32 -15.50 -8.94 23.56
N VAL A 33 -14.37 -8.59 24.18
CA VAL A 33 -13.30 -7.83 23.56
C VAL A 33 -12.17 -8.79 23.19
N THR A 34 -11.53 -8.60 22.04
CA THR A 34 -10.34 -9.35 21.62
C THR A 34 -9.21 -8.39 21.30
N LEU A 35 -8.04 -8.66 21.86
CA LEU A 35 -6.81 -7.96 21.58
C LEU A 35 -5.92 -8.84 20.70
N THR A 36 -5.57 -8.36 19.53
CA THR A 36 -4.76 -9.09 18.55
C THR A 36 -3.47 -8.32 18.30
N PRO A 37 -2.38 -8.58 19.05
CA PRO A 37 -1.05 -8.21 18.61
C PRO A 37 -0.72 -8.95 17.31
N TYR A 38 -0.12 -8.24 16.36
CA TYR A 38 0.28 -8.80 15.09
C TYR A 38 1.58 -8.17 14.56
N ILE A 39 2.27 -8.94 13.75
CA ILE A 39 3.43 -8.53 12.98
C ILE A 39 3.23 -8.96 11.53
N SER A 40 3.51 -8.07 10.58
CA SER A 40 3.49 -8.37 9.16
C SER A 40 4.78 -7.94 8.47
N GLY A 41 5.11 -8.67 7.41
CA GLY A 41 6.22 -8.38 6.52
C GLY A 41 5.75 -8.50 5.09
N GLY A 42 6.12 -7.53 4.25
CA GLY A 42 5.74 -7.52 2.86
C GLY A 42 6.86 -7.03 1.94
N SER A 43 6.77 -7.44 0.68
CA SER A 43 7.64 -6.94 -0.38
C SER A 43 6.80 -6.40 -1.52
N LEU A 44 7.20 -5.26 -2.05
CA LEU A 44 6.66 -4.67 -3.26
C LEU A 44 7.76 -4.64 -4.32
N VAL A 45 7.49 -5.23 -5.47
CA VAL A 45 8.37 -5.14 -6.65
C VAL A 45 7.64 -4.31 -7.70
N MET A 46 8.22 -3.16 -8.04
CA MET A 46 7.67 -2.22 -9.02
C MET A 46 8.50 -2.26 -10.30
N TYR A 47 7.82 -2.42 -11.43
CA TYR A 47 8.36 -2.40 -12.78
C TYR A 47 7.81 -1.17 -13.50
N GLU A 48 8.64 -0.15 -13.69
CA GLU A 48 8.31 1.02 -14.51
C GLU A 48 8.93 0.89 -15.90
N LYS A 49 8.09 1.02 -16.94
CA LYS A 49 8.57 1.00 -18.32
C LYS A 49 9.24 2.34 -18.64
N GLY A 50 10.42 2.26 -19.26
CA GLY A 50 11.07 3.43 -19.84
C GLY A 50 10.25 3.98 -21.01
N TYR A 51 10.42 5.27 -21.28
CA TYR A 51 9.76 5.93 -22.40
C TYR A 51 10.69 6.99 -22.99
N THR A 52 10.53 7.24 -24.28
CA THR A 52 11.25 8.30 -24.99
C THR A 52 10.27 9.41 -25.28
N GLU A 53 10.51 10.61 -24.76
CA GLU A 53 9.71 11.77 -25.11
C GLU A 53 10.03 12.20 -26.54
N THR A 54 9.09 11.95 -27.45
CA THR A 54 9.15 12.48 -28.82
C THR A 54 8.34 13.78 -28.87
N GLY A 55 9.04 14.92 -28.95
CA GLY A 55 8.40 16.25 -28.98
C GLY A 55 9.30 17.42 -28.58
N ALA A 56 10.48 17.16 -27.98
CA ALA A 56 11.43 18.17 -27.50
C ALA A 56 12.49 18.59 -28.55
N GLY A 57 12.17 18.56 -29.85
CA GLY A 57 13.11 18.96 -30.91
C GLY A 57 14.29 18.00 -31.10
N ILE A 58 15.53 18.51 -31.19
CA ILE A 58 16.76 17.77 -31.56
C ILE A 58 17.30 16.90 -30.39
N GLN A 59 16.75 17.05 -29.19
CA GLN A 59 17.14 16.30 -28.00
C GLN A 59 15.96 15.45 -27.52
N ASN A 60 15.89 14.22 -28.00
CA ASN A 60 14.96 13.22 -27.45
C ASN A 60 15.42 12.86 -26.04
N LEU A 61 14.58 13.07 -25.03
CA LEU A 61 14.84 12.65 -23.66
C LEU A 61 14.41 11.18 -23.52
N ALA A 62 15.36 10.28 -23.34
CA ALA A 62 15.09 8.87 -23.07
C ALA A 62 15.11 8.63 -21.56
N VAL A 63 13.96 8.36 -20.96
CA VAL A 63 13.84 7.95 -19.56
C VAL A 63 13.97 6.44 -19.49
N GLN A 64 15.04 5.96 -18.84
CA GLN A 64 15.24 4.53 -18.64
C GLN A 64 14.20 3.97 -17.66
N GLY A 65 13.74 2.75 -17.95
CA GLY A 65 12.83 2.03 -17.04
C GLY A 65 13.50 1.76 -15.70
N HIS A 66 12.72 1.85 -14.62
CA HIS A 66 13.21 1.69 -13.26
C HIS A 66 12.58 0.46 -12.60
N HIS A 67 13.42 -0.29 -11.87
CA HIS A 67 13.00 -1.40 -11.04
C HIS A 67 13.28 -1.06 -9.58
N SER A 68 12.25 -1.09 -8.75
CA SER A 68 12.39 -0.83 -7.31
C SER A 68 11.80 -1.98 -6.51
N LYS A 69 12.53 -2.40 -5.48
CA LYS A 69 12.07 -3.38 -4.50
C LYS A 69 12.01 -2.71 -3.14
N THR A 70 10.82 -2.63 -2.56
CA THR A 70 10.61 -2.14 -1.20
C THR A 70 10.27 -3.30 -0.29
N LEU A 71 10.95 -3.41 0.84
CA LEU A 71 10.56 -4.28 1.94
C LEU A 71 9.87 -3.43 2.99
N GLN A 72 8.78 -3.93 3.57
CA GLN A 72 8.07 -3.23 4.63
C GLN A 72 7.77 -4.20 5.77
N GLY A 73 8.12 -3.80 6.99
CA GLY A 73 7.70 -4.48 8.21
C GLY A 73 6.61 -3.66 8.89
N LYS A 74 5.61 -4.31 9.45
CA LYS A 74 4.55 -3.67 10.24
C LYS A 74 4.40 -4.44 11.55
N THR A 75 4.27 -3.73 12.65
CA THR A 75 3.93 -4.31 13.95
C THR A 75 2.80 -3.51 14.54
N GLY A 76 1.84 -4.15 15.17
CA GLY A 76 0.66 -3.46 15.65
C GLY A 76 -0.18 -4.27 16.60
N ILE A 77 -1.22 -3.61 17.07
CA ILE A 77 -2.20 -4.15 17.99
C ILE A 77 -3.58 -3.77 17.45
N GLN A 78 -4.45 -4.75 17.34
CA GLN A 78 -5.86 -4.55 17.02
C GLN A 78 -6.70 -4.86 18.26
N LEU A 79 -7.68 -4.01 18.55
CA LEU A 79 -8.70 -4.22 19.57
C LEU A 79 -10.03 -4.36 18.86
N SER A 80 -10.71 -5.50 19.00
CA SER A 80 -12.07 -5.71 18.49
C SER A 80 -13.04 -5.94 19.63
N LYS A 81 -14.28 -5.50 19.46
CA LYS A 81 -15.37 -5.73 20.40
C LYS A 81 -16.56 -6.29 19.64
N PHE A 82 -17.07 -7.41 20.12
CA PHE A 82 -18.25 -8.06 19.60
C PHE A 82 -19.48 -7.55 20.34
N TRP A 83 -20.49 -7.13 19.58
CA TRP A 83 -21.73 -6.59 20.12
C TRP A 83 -22.84 -7.63 19.98
N ASN A 84 -23.26 -8.18 21.12
CA ASN A 84 -24.42 -9.05 21.20
C ASN A 84 -25.68 -8.18 21.25
N PHE A 85 -26.05 -7.57 20.13
CA PHE A 85 -27.40 -7.04 19.96
C PHE A 85 -28.29 -8.22 19.56
N ASP A 86 -29.43 -8.32 20.22
CA ASP A 86 -30.38 -9.42 20.10
C ASP A 86 -30.91 -9.54 18.66
N THR A 87 -30.22 -10.28 17.78
CA THR A 87 -30.68 -10.87 16.51
C THR A 87 -29.52 -11.52 15.73
N GLU A 88 -29.90 -12.38 14.78
CA GLU A 88 -29.14 -13.29 13.91
C GLU A 88 -27.91 -12.72 13.16
N THR A 89 -27.56 -11.45 13.33
CA THR A 89 -26.44 -10.80 12.64
C THR A 89 -25.34 -10.41 13.62
N PRO A 90 -24.18 -11.08 13.60
CA PRO A 90 -23.06 -10.72 14.46
C PRO A 90 -22.44 -9.38 14.04
N ILE A 91 -22.44 -8.39 14.93
CA ILE A 91 -21.82 -7.07 14.71
C ILE A 91 -20.56 -6.96 15.56
N TYR A 92 -19.48 -6.45 14.98
CA TYR A 92 -18.26 -6.12 15.72
C TYR A 92 -17.71 -4.75 15.31
N SER A 93 -17.02 -4.09 16.23
CA SER A 93 -16.24 -2.88 15.98
C SER A 93 -14.77 -3.16 16.26
N PHE A 94 -13.86 -2.54 15.52
CA PHE A 94 -12.43 -2.69 15.78
C PHE A 94 -11.68 -1.36 15.66
N ALA A 95 -10.55 -1.28 16.37
CA ALA A 95 -9.56 -0.22 16.26
C ALA A 95 -8.18 -0.87 16.11
N GLN A 96 -7.34 -0.35 15.21
CA GLN A 96 -6.00 -0.88 14.96
C GLN A 96 -4.98 0.25 15.07
N VAL A 97 -3.88 -0.01 15.78
CA VAL A 97 -2.72 0.88 15.86
C VAL A 97 -1.50 0.11 15.43
N ALA A 98 -0.69 0.69 14.55
CA ALA A 98 0.48 0.00 13.99
C ALA A 98 1.62 0.95 13.66
N ALA A 99 2.84 0.46 13.83
CA ALA A 99 4.06 1.06 13.33
C ALA A 99 4.48 0.34 12.04
N THR A 100 4.80 1.11 11.01
CA THR A 100 5.33 0.59 9.74
C THR A 100 6.78 1.05 9.58
N TYR A 101 7.66 0.11 9.30
CA TYR A 101 9.07 0.30 8.97
C TYR A 101 9.28 -0.05 7.48
N ARG A 102 10.08 0.75 6.78
CA ARG A 102 10.38 0.59 5.35
C ARG A 102 11.87 0.63 5.12
#